data_AF-A0A351R9A9-F1
#
_entry.id   AF-A0A351R9A9-F1
#
_cell.length_a   1.000
_cell.length_b   1.000
_cell.length_c   1.000
_cell.angle_alpha   90.00
_cell.angle_beta   90.00
_cell.angle_gamma   90.00
#
_symmetry.space_group_name_H-M   'P 1'
#
loop_
_entity.id
_entity.type
_entity.pdbx_description
1 polymer ?
#
loop_
_entity_poly.entity_id
_entity_poly.type
_entity_poly.pdbx_seq_one_letter_code
_entity_poly.pdbx_strand_id
1 'polypeptide(L)'
;MSYAQTLNLLIKGEHLSFETMQSLMHQVMAGELTPAQIAGVLVALRIKGETVDEIAAAASVMRALSTKVNIQDANHLVDTCGTG
;
A
#
# COMPACT_ATOMS: atom_id res chain seq x y z
N MET A 1 2.17 -1.89 14.83
CA MET A 1 2.19 -3.37 14.88
C MET A 1 3.50 -3.86 14.28
N SER A 2 4.10 -4.94 14.76
CA SER A 2 5.37 -5.43 14.18
C SER A 2 5.15 -6.14 12.85
N TYR A 3 6.19 -6.19 12.00
CA TYR A 3 6.17 -6.94 10.74
C TYR A 3 5.65 -8.38 10.91
N ALA A 4 6.16 -9.11 11.91
CA ALA A 4 5.80 -10.51 12.14
C ALA A 4 4.32 -10.67 12.52
N GLN A 5 3.76 -9.73 13.29
CA GLN A 5 2.34 -9.73 13.64
C GLN A 5 1.48 -9.48 12.40
N THR A 6 1.83 -8.48 11.59
CA THR A 6 1.11 -8.17 10.34
C THR A 6 1.14 -9.35 9.37
N LEU A 7 2.30 -9.97 9.16
CA LEU A 7 2.41 -11.14 8.28
C LEU A 7 1.57 -12.32 8.78
N ASN A 8 1.55 -12.57 10.09
CA ASN A 8 0.75 -13.66 10.67
C ASN A 8 -0.76 -13.45 10.48
N LEU A 9 -1.27 -12.21 10.54
CA LEU A 9 -2.68 -11.91 10.24
C LEU A 9 -2.99 -12.26 8.78
N LEU A 10 -2.14 -11.81 7.85
CA LEU A 10 -2.31 -12.09 6.42
C LEU A 10 -2.30 -13.59 6.12
N ILE A 11 -1.37 -14.35 6.72
CA ILE A 11 -1.27 -15.80 6.56
C ILE A 11 -2.52 -16.52 7.08
N LYS A 12 -3.16 -16.00 8.14
CA LYS A 12 -4.42 -16.52 8.67
C LYS A 12 -5.65 -16.14 7.83
N GLY A 13 -5.47 -15.34 6.79
CA GLY A 13 -6.57 -14.82 5.97
C GLY A 13 -7.31 -13.66 6.63
N GLU A 14 -6.77 -13.07 7.69
CA GLU A 14 -7.38 -11.95 8.38
C GLU A 14 -7.06 -10.62 7.66
N HIS A 15 -8.05 -9.72 7.63
CA HIS A 15 -7.90 -8.42 7.02
C HIS A 15 -7.16 -7.46 7.96
N LEU A 16 -6.26 -6.67 7.38
CA LEU A 16 -5.60 -5.60 8.13
C LEU A 16 -6.57 -4.43 8.28
N SER A 17 -6.56 -3.78 9.45
CA SER A 17 -7.22 -2.49 9.59
C SER A 17 -6.55 -1.45 8.68
N PHE A 18 -7.28 -0.40 8.32
CA PHE A 18 -6.77 0.71 7.52
C PHE A 18 -5.45 1.27 8.09
N GLU A 19 -5.43 1.55 9.40
CA GLU A 19 -4.24 2.07 10.11
C GLU A 19 -3.06 1.09 10.09
N THR A 20 -3.33 -0.21 10.22
CA THR A 20 -2.28 -1.24 10.17
C THR A 20 -1.68 -1.32 8.78
N MET A 21 -2.52 -1.28 7.75
CA MET A 21 -2.05 -1.29 6.36
C MET A 21 -1.27 -0.01 6.01
N GLN A 22 -1.70 1.16 6.49
CA GLN A 22 -0.93 2.39 6.35
C GLN A 22 0.45 2.27 7.02
N SER A 23 0.50 1.78 8.26
CA SER A 23 1.76 1.60 8.99
C SER A 23 2.69 0.63 8.26
N LEU A 24 2.18 -0.48 7.73
CA LEU A 24 2.96 -1.41 6.91
C LEU A 24 3.53 -0.71 5.67
N MET A 25 2.68 0.02 4.93
CA MET A 25 3.09 0.68 3.70
C MET A 25 4.07 1.83 3.92
N HIS A 26 4.00 2.52 5.06
CA HIS A 26 5.02 3.50 5.44
C HIS A 26 6.39 2.84 5.63
N GLN A 27 6.47 1.71 6.33
CA GLN A 27 7.73 0.97 6.51
C GLN A 27 8.30 0.49 5.16
N VAL A 28 7.43 0.00 4.26
CA VAL A 28 7.83 -0.41 2.90
C VAL A 28 8.43 0.79 2.13
N MET A 29 7.71 1.92 2.09
CA MET A 29 8.12 3.09 1.29
C MET A 29 9.29 3.85 1.91
N ALA A 30 9.50 3.77 3.22
CA ALA A 30 10.65 4.31 3.93
C ALA A 30 11.93 3.45 3.77
N GLY A 31 11.83 2.27 3.15
CA GLY A 31 12.95 1.35 2.97
C GLY A 31 13.35 0.60 4.25
N GLU A 32 12.44 0.51 5.23
CA GLU A 32 12.68 -0.12 6.53
C GLU A 32 12.53 -1.65 6.49
N LEU A 33 11.89 -2.18 5.43
CA LEU A 33 11.72 -3.62 5.22
C LEU A 33 12.67 -4.15 4.14
N THR A 34 13.22 -5.34 4.39
CA THR A 34 14.05 -6.05 3.41
C THR A 34 13.21 -6.52 2.21
N PRO A 35 13.83 -6.78 1.05
CA PRO A 35 13.12 -7.31 -0.11
C PRO A 35 12.36 -8.61 0.17
N ALA A 36 12.93 -9.50 0.99
CA ALA A 36 12.28 -10.75 1.39
C ALA A 36 11.03 -10.50 2.25
N GLN A 37 11.08 -9.50 3.14
CA GLN A 37 9.94 -9.14 3.97
C GLN A 37 8.79 -8.54 3.14
N ILE A 38 9.13 -7.67 2.19
CA ILE A 38 8.17 -7.08 1.24
C ILE A 38 7.52 -8.18 0.38
N ALA A 39 8.33 -9.08 -0.18
CA ALA A 39 7.81 -10.22 -0.95
C ALA A 39 6.86 -11.08 -0.11
N GLY A 40 7.21 -11.35 1.15
CA GLY A 40 6.37 -12.13 2.07
C GLY A 40 4.98 -11.53 2.29
N VAL A 41 4.89 -10.22 2.56
CA VAL A 41 3.58 -9.57 2.77
C VAL A 41 2.78 -9.47 1.47
N LEU A 42 3.42 -9.22 0.33
CA LEU A 42 2.73 -9.15 -0.97
C LEU A 42 2.17 -10.50 -1.40
N VAL A 43 2.92 -11.59 -1.21
CA VAL A 43 2.45 -12.95 -1.50
C VAL A 43 1.31 -13.34 -0.55
N ALA A 44 1.45 -13.05 0.76
CA ALA A 44 0.38 -13.34 1.72
C ALA A 44 -0.91 -12.54 1.43
N LEU A 45 -0.79 -11.25 1.07
CA LEU A 45 -1.91 -10.42 0.60
C LEU A 45 -2.59 -11.03 -0.62
N ARG A 46 -1.81 -11.46 -1.62
CA ARG A 46 -2.35 -12.08 -2.83
C ARG A 46 -3.08 -13.40 -2.56
N ILE A 47 -2.53 -14.24 -1.69
CA ILE A 47 -3.13 -15.53 -1.32
C ILE A 47 -4.44 -15.30 -0.57
N LYS A 48 -4.46 -14.35 0.37
CA LYS A 48 -5.66 -13.96 1.13
C LYS A 48 -6.72 -13.31 0.23
N GLY A 49 -6.28 -12.52 -0.74
CA GLY A 49 -7.10 -11.53 -1.44
C GLY A 49 -7.10 -10.19 -0.71
N GLU A 50 -6.77 -9.12 -1.42
CA GLU A 50 -6.74 -7.76 -0.89
C GLU A 50 -8.16 -7.18 -0.74
N THR A 51 -8.42 -6.41 0.31
CA THR A 51 -9.68 -5.68 0.47
C THR A 51 -9.60 -4.28 -0.11
N VAL A 52 -10.76 -3.65 -0.34
CA VAL A 52 -10.85 -2.25 -0.75
C VAL A 52 -10.15 -1.33 0.25
N ASP A 53 -10.31 -1.57 1.56
CA ASP A 53 -9.69 -0.76 2.61
C ASP A 53 -8.17 -0.91 2.62
N GLU A 54 -7.66 -2.13 2.42
CA GLU A 54 -6.21 -2.38 2.35
C GLU A 54 -5.59 -1.67 1.13
N ILE A 55 -6.25 -1.76 -0.04
CA ILE A 55 -5.80 -1.09 -1.27
C ILE A 55 -5.88 0.42 -1.10
N ALA A 56 -6.96 0.95 -0.53
CA ALA A 56 -7.15 2.38 -0.32
C ALA A 56 -6.12 2.95 0.68
N ALA A 57 -5.83 2.23 1.76
CA ALA A 57 -4.78 2.56 2.72
C ALA A 57 -3.42 2.61 2.04
N ALA A 58 -3.06 1.59 1.26
CA ALA A 58 -1.80 1.56 0.52
C ALA A 58 -1.68 2.73 -0.47
N ALA A 59 -2.72 2.96 -1.27
CA ALA A 59 -2.77 4.09 -2.20
C ALA A 59 -2.69 5.44 -1.49
N SER A 60 -3.27 5.58 -0.28
CA SER A 60 -3.17 6.80 0.53
C SER A 60 -1.72 7.13 0.90
N VAL A 61 -0.94 6.13 1.31
CA VAL A 61 0.47 6.31 1.69
C VAL A 61 1.31 6.65 0.46
N MET A 62 1.11 5.92 -0.65
CA MET A 62 1.81 6.22 -1.91
C MET A 62 1.52 7.65 -2.39
N ARG A 63 0.24 8.07 -2.34
CA ARG A 63 -0.14 9.46 -2.66
C ARG A 63 0.45 10.46 -1.68
N ALA A 64 0.55 10.15 -0.39
CA ALA A 64 1.13 11.08 0.58
C ALA A 64 2.63 11.30 0.32
N LEU A 65 3.35 10.23 -0.04
CA LEU A 65 4.81 10.26 -0.26
C LEU A 65 5.21 10.64 -1.69
N SER A 66 4.27 10.67 -2.63
CA SER A 66 4.54 11.05 -4.03
C SER A 66 5.09 12.47 -4.13
N THR A 67 6.09 12.68 -5.00
CA THR A 67 6.43 14.03 -5.46
C THR A 67 5.21 14.67 -6.15
N LYS A 68 4.81 15.86 -5.70
CA LYS A 68 3.63 16.54 -6.20
C LYS A 68 3.91 17.23 -7.54
N VAL A 69 2.97 17.09 -8.46
CA VAL A 69 2.96 17.82 -9.74
C VAL A 69 2.06 19.03 -9.58
N ASN A 70 2.67 20.21 -9.42
CA ASN A 70 1.94 21.47 -9.27
C ASN A 70 1.68 22.08 -10.64
N ILE A 71 0.41 22.28 -10.99
CA ILE A 71 -0.01 22.82 -12.28
C ILE A 71 -0.70 24.16 -12.05
N GLN A 72 -0.26 25.21 -12.75
CA GLN A 72 -0.78 26.57 -12.56
C GLN A 72 -2.16 26.78 -13.19
N ASP A 73 -2.45 26.11 -14.31
CA ASP A 73 -3.75 26.15 -14.98
C ASP A 73 -4.28 24.72 -15.21
N ALA A 74 -5.39 24.39 -14.56
CA ALA A 74 -6.03 23.09 -14.62
C ALA A 74 -7.38 23.09 -15.36
N ASN A 75 -7.76 24.17 -16.05
CA ASN A 75 -9.10 24.34 -16.63
C ASN A 75 -9.47 23.24 -17.65
N HIS A 76 -8.48 22.68 -18.35
CA HIS A 76 -8.65 21.59 -19.32
C HIS A 76 -7.68 20.43 -19.06
N LEU A 77 -7.29 20.21 -17.80
CA LEU A 77 -6.37 19.14 -17.44
C LEU A 77 -7.09 17.78 -17.51
N VAL A 78 -6.51 16.85 -18.27
CA VAL A 78 -6.97 15.47 -18.37
C VAL A 78 -5.80 14.57 -18.00
N ASP A 79 -6.04 13.64 -17.08
CA ASP A 79 -5.14 12.53 -16.80
C ASP A 79 -5.81 11.24 -17.26
N THR A 80 -5.07 10.41 -17.99
CA THR A 80 -5.55 9.15 -18.54
C THR A 80 -4.59 8.05 -18.14
N CYS A 81 -5.11 6.93 -17.65
CA CYS A 81 -4.34 5.72 -17.45
C CYS A 81 -5.06 4.52 -18.06
N GLY A 82 -4.29 3.66 -18.70
CA GLY A 82 -4.74 2.35 -19.17
C GLY A 82 -4.11 1.27 -18.30
N THR A 83 -4.78 0.14 -18.14
CA THR A 83 -4.23 -1.05 -17.48
C THR A 83 -3.36 -1.90 -18.40
N GLY A 84 -3.19 -1.47 -19.65
CA GLY A 84 -3.02 -2.37 -20.80
C GLY A 84 -4.37 -2.69 -21.42
#